data_AF-A0A947Z9C6-F1
#
_entry.id   AF-A0A947Z9C6-F1
#
_cell.length_a   1.000
_cell.length_b   1.000
_cell.length_c   1.000
_cell.angle_alpha   90.00
_cell.angle_beta   90.00
_cell.angle_gamma   90.00
#
_symmetry.space_group_name_H-M   'P 1'
#
loop_
_entity.id
_entity.type
_entity.pdbx_description
1 polymer ?
#
loop_
_entity_poly.entity_id
_entity_poly.type
_entity_poly.pdbx_seq_one_letter_code
_entity_poly.pdbx_strand_id
1 'polypeptide(L)' 'MATRYKLGRSPRCSLMIDEKSISLEHAIILDYGDSLKIEDISRNGIEII' A
#
# COMPACT_ATOMS: atom_id res chain seq x y z
N MET A 1 -9.12 -5.77 15.81
CA MET A 1 -8.09 -4.73 15.61
C MET A 1 -7.45 -4.98 14.26
N ALA A 2 -7.24 -3.95 13.43
CA ALA A 2 -6.67 -4.14 12.10
C ALA A 2 -5.16 -3.94 12.12
N THR A 3 -4.42 -4.80 11.43
CA THR A 3 -2.98 -4.62 11.20
C THR A 3 -2.79 -3.69 10.01
N ARG A 4 -1.91 -2.70 10.14
CA ARG A 4 -1.67 -1.68 9.11
C ARG A 4 -0.34 -1.90 8.41
N TYR A 5 -0.38 -2.02 7.09
CA TYR A 5 0.80 -2.10 6.23
C TYR A 5 0.85 -0.90 5.29
N LYS A 6 2.06 -0.39 5.04
CA LYS A 6 2.31 0.60 3.99
C LYS A 6 2.96 -0.07 2.80
N LEU A 7 2.41 0.14 1.61
CA LEU A 7 3.00 -0.23 0.33
C LEU A 7 3.54 1.03 -0.33
N GLY A 8 4.78 0.99 -0.83
CA GLY A 8 5.35 2.11 -1.58
C GLY A 8 6.81 1.89 -1.97
N ARG A 9 7.41 2.89 -2.60
CA ARG A 9 8.82 2.86 -2.99
C ARG A 9 9.78 3.20 -1.85
N SER A 10 9.28 3.87 -0.81
CA SER A 10 10.12 4.24 0.33
C SER A 10 10.57 3.01 1.13
N PRO A 11 11.83 2.94 1.60
CA PRO A 11 12.30 1.88 2.49
C PRO A 11 11.63 1.90 3.88
N ARG A 12 10.81 2.92 4.17
CA ARG A 12 9.98 2.98 5.37
C ARG A 12 8.62 2.28 5.22
N CYS A 13 8.32 1.73 4.06
CA CYS A 13 7.10 0.97 3.81
C CYS A 13 7.26 -0.46 4.32
N SER A 14 6.16 -1.06 4.77
CA SER A 14 6.11 -2.47 5.17
C SER A 14 6.38 -3.39 3.97
N LEU A 15 5.87 -2.99 2.79
CA LEU A 15 6.16 -3.61 1.51
C LEU A 15 6.79 -2.56 0.59
N MET A 16 8.08 -2.72 0.32
CA MET A 16 8.82 -1.85 -0.58
C MET A 16 8.84 -2.41 -2.01
N ILE A 17 8.46 -1.59 -2.99
CA ILE A 17 8.61 -1.90 -4.42
C ILE A 17 9.44 -0.78 -5.05
N ASP A 18 10.69 -1.08 -5.45
CA ASP A 18 11.64 -0.09 -5.98
C ASP A 18 11.40 0.26 -7.45
N GLU A 19 10.21 0.76 -7.77
CA GLU A 19 9.80 1.09 -9.12
C GLU A 19 9.37 2.55 -9.24
N LYS A 20 9.79 3.23 -10.32
CA LYS A 20 9.49 4.67 -10.50
C LYS A 20 7.99 4.98 -10.62
N SER A 21 7.20 4.01 -11.08
CA SER A 21 5.74 4.09 -11.14
C SER A 21 5.07 4.00 -9.76
N ILE A 22 5.78 3.56 -8.73
CA ILE A 22 5.26 3.45 -7.38
C ILE A 22 5.57 4.72 -6.58
N SER A 23 4.56 5.22 -5.88
CA SER A 23 4.70 6.41 -5.01
C SER A 23 5.50 6.06 -3.76
N LEU A 24 6.14 7.05 -3.13
CA LEU A 24 6.94 6.80 -1.91
C LEU A 24 6.12 6.10 -0.82
N GLU A 25 4.89 6.55 -0.62
CA GLU A 25 3.81 5.83 0.04
C GLU A 25 2.67 5.77 -0.98
N HIS A 26 2.25 4.57 -1.37
CA HIS A 26 1.35 4.34 -2.50
C HIS A 26 0.00 3.81 -2.03
N ALA A 27 0.00 2.84 -1.13
CA ALA A 27 -1.22 2.29 -0.55
C ALA A 27 -1.08 2.05 0.95
N ILE A 28 -2.22 2.09 1.63
CA ILE A 28 -2.36 1.55 2.98
C ILE A 28 -3.21 0.29 2.88
N ILE A 29 -2.71 -0.80 3.43
CA ILE A 29 -3.45 -2.06 3.55
C ILE A 29 -3.84 -2.21 5.02
N LEU A 30 -5.14 -2.36 5.26
CA LEU A 30 -5.68 -2.69 6.57
C LEU A 30 -6.19 -4.13 6.54
N ASP A 31 -5.54 -4.96 7.35
CA ASP A 31 -5.88 -6.37 7.50
C ASP A 31 -6.72 -6.58 8.75
N TYR A 32 -7.97 -7.02 8.55
CA TYR A 32 -8.93 -7.30 9.62
C TYR A 32 -9.01 -8.79 9.96
N GLY A 33 -8.16 -9.65 9.37
CA GLY A 33 -8.16 -11.11 9.52
C GLY A 33 -9.05 -11.79 8.49
N ASP A 34 -10.30 -11.35 8.38
CA ASP A 34 -11.30 -11.94 7.46
C ASP A 34 -11.50 -11.10 6.19
N SER A 35 -10.95 -9.88 6.16
CA SER A 35 -11.06 -8.97 5.02
C SER A 35 -9.85 -8.04 4.94
N LEU A 36 -9.56 -7.62 3.72
CA LEU A 36 -8.55 -6.60 3.43
C LEU A 36 -9.26 -5.35 2.92
N LYS A 37 -8.87 -4.20 3.45
CA LYS A 37 -9.19 -2.90 2.87
C LYS A 37 -7.92 -2.26 2.33
N ILE A 38 -7.95 -1.85 1.08
CA ILE A 38 -6.86 -1.13 0.43
C ILE A 38 -7.30 0.32 0.24
N GLU A 39 -6.52 1.24 0.77
CA GLU A 39 -6.70 2.68 0.58
C GLU A 39 -5.61 3.20 -0.35
N ASP A 40 -6.02 3.72 -1.50
CA ASP A 40 -5.13 4.38 -2.46
C ASP A 40 -4.81 5.81 -1.98
N ILE A 41 -3.51 6.10 -1.84
CA ILE A 41 -2.98 7.42 -1.52
C ILE A 41 -1.90 7.85 -2.52
N SER A 42 -1.86 7.17 -3.66
CA SER A 42 -0.80 7.30 -4.64
C SER A 42 -1.02 8.42 -5.64
N ARG A 43 0.02 8.70 -6.44
CA ARG A 43 -0.09 9.57 -7.62
C ARG A 43 -0.58 8.86 -8.89
N ASN A 44 -0.34 7.56 -9.00
CA ASN A 44 -0.53 6.80 -10.25
C ASN A 44 -1.73 5.85 -10.20
N GLY A 45 -2.48 5.85 -9.11
CA GLY A 45 -3.64 5.01 -8.91
C GLY A 45 -3.30 3.57 -8.52
N ILE A 46 -4.32 2.86 -8.03
CA ILE A 46 -4.31 1.41 -7.83
C ILE A 46 -5.41 0.80 -8.68
N GLU A 47 -5.06 -0.23 -9.44
CA GLU A 47 -6.03 -1.08 -10.15
C GLU A 47 -6.11 -2.43 -9.46
N ILE A 48 -7.33 -2.91 -9.18
CA ILE A 48 -7.61 -4.21 -8.59
C ILE A 48 -8.38 -5.01 -9.65
N ILE A 49 -7.76 -6.09 -10.14
CA ILE A 49 -8.30 -6.98 -11.18
C ILE A 49 -8.67 -8.34 -10.63
#